data_AF-A0A7V8V7D7-F1
#
_entry.id   AF-A0A7V8V7D7-F1
#
_cell.length_a   1.000
_cell.length_b   1.000
_cell.length_c   1.000
_cell.angle_alpha   90.00
_cell.angle_beta   90.00
_cell.angle_gamma   90.00
#
_symmetry.space_group_name_H-M   'P 1'
#
loop_
_entity.id
_entity.type
_entity.pdbx_description
1 polymer ?
#
loop_
_entity_poly.entity_id
_entity_poly.type
_entity_poly.pdbx_seq_one_letter_code
_entity_poly.pdbx_strand_id
1 'polypeptide(L)' 'MSRERITIGGCPKCGSDLLTCQQNHFQNDELEIYSWEHKCPDCGFRQTEAFRSDDEDEPFDPVAAQTCPFCGRTAKRTP' A
#
# COMPACT_ATOMS: atom_id res chain seq x y z
N MET A 1 13.35 2.21 -8.08
CA MET A 1 12.14 1.92 -7.27
C MET A 1 11.07 2.95 -7.59
N SER A 2 10.27 2.68 -8.62
CA SER A 2 9.16 3.56 -9.02
C SER A 2 8.05 3.43 -7.98
N ARG A 3 7.81 4.49 -7.18
CA ARG A 3 6.74 4.47 -6.17
C ARG A 3 5.42 4.70 -6.86
N GLU A 4 4.52 3.73 -6.83
CA GLU A 4 3.22 3.87 -7.47
C GLU A 4 2.23 4.62 -6.56
N ARG A 5 2.20 5.95 -6.68
CA ARG A 5 1.28 6.83 -5.92
C ARG A 5 0.14 7.32 -6.80
N ILE A 6 -1.09 7.25 -6.29
CA ILE A 6 -2.27 7.91 -6.88
C ILE A 6 -3.05 8.68 -5.81
N THR A 7 -3.87 9.63 -6.23
CA THR A 7 -4.86 10.30 -5.39
C THR A 7 -6.18 9.52 -5.46
N ILE A 8 -6.75 9.16 -4.32
CA ILE A 8 -8.01 8.42 -4.18
C ILE A 8 -9.13 9.26 -3.52
N GLY A 9 -8.79 10.36 -2.86
CA GLY A 9 -9.74 11.22 -2.15
C GLY A 9 -10.45 10.55 -0.98
N GLY A 10 -11.47 11.21 -0.42
CA GLY A 10 -12.28 10.66 0.66
C GLY A 10 -11.50 10.39 1.95
N CYS A 11 -10.67 11.33 2.42
CA CYS A 11 -9.95 11.17 3.68
C CYS A 11 -10.91 10.80 4.83
N PRO A 12 -10.72 9.68 5.55
CA PRO A 12 -11.64 9.24 6.61
C PRO A 12 -11.65 10.17 7.83
N LYS A 13 -10.62 11.02 7.98
CA LYS A 13 -10.49 11.96 9.11
C LYS A 13 -11.08 13.35 8.81
N CYS A 14 -10.94 13.86 7.58
CA CYS A 14 -11.31 15.25 7.27
C CYS A 14 -12.13 15.42 5.98
N GLY A 15 -12.44 14.35 5.26
CA GLY A 15 -13.20 14.41 4.00
C GLY A 15 -12.43 14.95 2.79
N SER A 16 -11.15 15.30 2.92
CA SER A 16 -10.33 15.81 1.81
C SER A 16 -10.26 14.86 0.61
N ASP A 17 -10.31 15.44 -0.58
CA ASP A 17 -10.12 14.77 -1.88
C ASP A 17 -8.64 14.52 -2.22
N LEU A 18 -7.71 14.93 -1.35
CA LEU A 18 -6.27 14.80 -1.56
C LEU A 18 -5.66 13.57 -0.88
N LEU A 19 -6.48 12.65 -0.34
CA LEU A 19 -5.97 11.39 0.19
C LEU A 19 -5.25 10.62 -0.92
N THR A 20 -4.01 10.23 -0.67
CA THR A 20 -3.20 9.44 -1.61
C THR A 20 -3.09 8.00 -1.15
N CYS A 21 -3.06 7.08 -2.11
CA CYS A 21 -2.71 5.68 -1.93
C CYS A 21 -1.38 5.41 -2.64
N GLN A 22 -0.39 4.93 -1.90
CA GLN A 22 0.93 4.59 -2.41
C GLN A 22 1.24 3.13 -2.15
N GLN A 23 1.83 2.49 -3.17
CA GLN A 23 2.40 1.15 -3.06
C GLN A 23 3.92 1.23 -3.19
N ASN A 24 4.63 0.41 -2.42
CA ASN A 24 6.01 0.05 -2.71
C ASN A 24 6.17 -1.46 -2.65
N HIS A 25 6.84 -2.01 -3.65
CA HIS A 25 7.25 -3.42 -3.72
C HIS A 25 8.77 -3.51 -3.63
N PHE A 26 9.25 -4.44 -2.82
CA PHE A 26 10.65 -4.82 -2.72
C PHE A 26 10.74 -6.34 -2.82
N GLN A 27 11.66 -6.83 -3.63
CA GLN A 27 11.87 -8.26 -3.82
C GLN A 27 13.36 -8.54 -4.01
N ASN A 28 13.85 -9.57 -3.32
CA ASN A 28 15.12 -10.24 -3.58
C ASN A 28 14.94 -11.76 -3.45
N ASP A 29 16.03 -12.53 -3.44
CA ASP A 29 15.99 -14.00 -3.44
C ASP A 29 15.43 -14.61 -2.14
N GLU A 30 15.37 -13.85 -1.04
CA GLU A 30 14.99 -14.33 0.30
C GLU A 30 13.72 -13.67 0.85
N LEU A 31 13.35 -12.51 0.30
CA LEU A 31 12.39 -11.60 0.89
C LEU A 31 11.59 -10.87 -0.19
N GLU A 32 10.27 -10.97 -0.07
CA GLU A 32 9.31 -10.18 -0.82
C GLU A 32 8.45 -9.35 0.12
N ILE A 33 8.33 -8.05 -0.14
CA ILE A 33 7.59 -7.11 0.67
C ILE A 33 6.69 -6.25 -0.22
N TYR A 34 5.41 -6.20 0.13
CA TYR A 34 4.44 -5.23 -0.39
C TYR A 34 4.04 -4.28 0.74
N SER A 35 4.25 -2.98 0.54
CA SER A 35 3.83 -1.96 1.51
C SER A 35 2.82 -1.00 0.89
N TRP A 36 1.76 -0.74 1.64
CA TRP A 36 0.69 0.18 1.28
C TRP A 36 0.65 1.34 2.26
N GLU A 37 0.47 2.55 1.74
CA GLU A 37 0.31 3.77 2.55
C GLU A 37 -0.85 4.61 2.03
N HIS A 38 -1.78 4.95 2.94
CA HIS A 38 -2.70 6.06 2.78
C HIS A 38 -2.16 7.30 3.48
N LYS A 39 -2.10 8.44 2.79
CA LYS A 39 -1.64 9.70 3.36
C LYS A 39 -2.48 10.88 2.89
N CYS A 40 -3.01 11.65 3.84
CA CYS A 40 -3.73 12.90 3.59
C CYS A 40 -2.82 14.10 3.89
N PRO A 41 -2.56 14.99 2.91
CA PRO A 41 -1.74 16.18 3.14
C PRO A 41 -2.45 17.24 3.99
N ASP A 42 -3.78 17.31 3.96
CA ASP A 42 -4.52 18.40 4.62
C ASP A 42 -4.62 18.24 6.13
N CYS A 43 -4.83 17.01 6.63
CA CYS A 43 -5.04 16.75 8.06
C CYS A 43 -3.98 15.84 8.69
N GLY A 44 -2.97 15.44 7.92
CA GLY A 44 -1.89 14.54 8.35
C GLY A 44 -2.34 13.10 8.64
N PHE A 45 -3.54 12.68 8.23
CA PHE A 45 -3.97 11.29 8.39
C PHE A 45 -3.02 10.37 7.64
N ARG A 46 -2.60 9.28 8.29
CA ARG A 46 -1.72 8.27 7.73
C ARG A 46 -2.13 6.88 8.20
N GLN A 47 -2.16 5.92 7.29
CA GLN A 47 -2.40 4.51 7.57
C GLN A 47 -1.49 3.67 6.69
N THR A 48 -0.89 2.62 7.24
CA THR A 48 0.11 1.79 6.55
C THR A 48 -0.09 0.33 6.84
N GLU A 49 0.13 -0.53 5.85
CA GLU A 49 0.14 -1.99 5.98
C GLU A 49 1.32 -2.56 5.20
N ALA A 50 1.94 -3.64 5.70
CA ALA A 50 3.03 -4.30 5.00
C ALA A 50 2.89 -5.82 5.07
N PHE A 51 2.90 -6.46 3.90
CA PHE A 51 2.90 -7.91 3.75
C PHE A 51 4.32 -8.35 3.43
N ARG A 52 4.85 -9.31 4.19
CA ARG A 52 6.22 -9.80 4.05
C ARG A 52 6.23 -11.31 3.90
N SER A 53 7.08 -11.84 3.02
CA SER A 53 7.22 -13.28 2.83
C SER A 53 7.94 -14.00 3.96
N ASP A 54 8.67 -13.26 4.80
CA ASP A 54 9.43 -13.77 5.95
C ASP A 54 8.66 -13.67 7.28
N ASP A 55 7.39 -13.27 7.23
CA ASP A 55 6.54 -13.23 8.42
C ASP A 55 6.11 -14.67 8.78
N GLU A 56 6.54 -15.17 9.94
CA GLU A 56 6.19 -16.51 10.41
C GLU A 56 4.79 -16.55 11.05
N ASP A 57 4.28 -15.39 11.49
CA ASP A 57 2.99 -15.27 12.17
C ASP A 57 1.83 -15.06 11.16
N GLU A 58 2.11 -14.51 9.97
CA GLU A 58 1.11 -14.27 8.92
C GLU A 58 1.40 -15.01 7.61
N PRO A 59 0.44 -15.76 7.05
CA PRO A 59 0.64 -16.43 5.77
C PRO A 59 0.78 -15.40 4.64
N PHE A 60 1.89 -15.49 3.91
CA PHE A 60 2.13 -14.61 2.76
C PHE A 60 1.32 -15.06 1.53
N ASP A 61 0.33 -14.25 1.15
CA ASP A 61 -0.39 -14.36 -0.11
C ASP A 61 0.03 -13.22 -1.06
N PRO A 62 0.78 -13.49 -2.14
CA PRO A 62 1.22 -12.48 -3.10
C PRO A 62 0.07 -11.74 -3.78
N VAL A 63 -1.09 -12.38 -3.97
CA VAL A 63 -2.25 -11.77 -4.63
C VAL A 63 -2.94 -10.79 -3.69
N ALA A 64 -3.13 -11.18 -2.43
CA ALA A 64 -3.63 -10.29 -1.38
C ALA A 64 -2.66 -9.12 -1.14
N ALA A 65 -1.36 -9.40 -1.09
CA ALA A 65 -0.31 -8.41 -0.89
C ALA A 65 -0.24 -7.36 -2.02
N GLN A 66 -0.60 -7.76 -3.25
CA GLN A 66 -0.74 -6.86 -4.41
C GLN A 66 -2.00 -5.97 -4.35
N THR A 67 -2.85 -6.10 -3.35
CA THR A 67 -4.09 -5.34 -3.21
C THR A 67 -4.06 -4.49 -1.93
N CYS A 68 -4.35 -3.19 -2.08
CA CYS A 68 -4.41 -2.27 -0.95
C CYS A 68 -5.53 -2.69 0.00
N PRO A 69 -5.25 -2.97 1.28
CA PRO A 69 -6.27 -3.39 2.23
C PRO A 69 -7.25 -2.28 2.60
N PHE A 70 -6.93 -1.03 2.28
CA PHE A 70 -7.72 0.14 2.65
C PHE A 70 -8.70 0.60 1.57
N CYS A 71 -8.34 0.48 0.29
CA CYS A 71 -9.16 0.95 -0.83
C CYS A 71 -9.36 -0.07 -1.96
N GLY A 72 -8.79 -1.27 -1.84
CA GLY A 72 -8.92 -2.33 -2.86
C GLY A 72 -8.13 -2.08 -4.15
N ARG A 73 -7.29 -1.05 -4.20
CA ARG A 73 -6.42 -0.77 -5.36
C ARG A 73 -5.42 -1.91 -5.54
N THR A 74 -5.34 -2.48 -6.74
CA THR A 74 -4.26 -3.41 -7.10
C THR A 74 -3.04 -2.66 -7.63
N ALA A 75 -1.85 -3.11 -7.25
CA ALA A 75 -0.59 -2.62 -7.82
C ALA A 75 -0.54 -2.90 -9.33
N LYS A 76 0.00 -1.98 -10.14
CA LYS A 76 0.21 -2.31 -11.55
C LYS A 76 1.42 -3.25 -11.63
N ARG A 77 1.24 -4.42 -12.24
CA ARG A 77 2.38 -5.28 -12.59
C ARG A 77 3.25 -4.50 -13.57
N THR A 78 4.42 -4.06 -13.12
CA THR A 78 5.45 -3.62 -14.06
C THR A 78 6.07 -4.89 -14.65
N PRO A 79 6.03 -5.10 -15.98
CA PRO A 79 6.65 -6.25 -16.62
C PRO A 79 8.18 -6.24 -16.50
#